data_AF-A0A973Q7S8-F1
#
_entry.id   AF-A0A973Q7S8-F1
#
_cell.length_a   1.000
_cell.length_b   1.000
_cell.length_c   1.000
_cell.angle_alpha   90.00
_cell.angle_beta   90.00
_cell.angle_gamma   90.00
#
_symmetry.space_group_name_H-M   'P 1'
#
loop_
_entity.id
_entity.type
_entity.pdbx_description
1 polymer ?
#
loop_
_entity_poly.entity_id
_entity_poly.type
_entity_poly.pdbx_seq_one_letter_code
_entity_poly.pdbx_strand_id
1 'polypeptide(L)'
;MPSLVRLLRRSPATLAVAAVIVGSLAEPSRADNVFPEPVQPPDSPPSNVIASEVHYKRSYNGAGSKMAPPQGAAWRPPACWYEPKYTGEQFESYLNSHYVSSENAFADMAQRYGADDYHKGQDGAWWELEIPDLSRAGECAGLEPYAWFPPARHPDPKVSAADPRTLAGLAYADTVLPPPQVTLRPPRTQLVNLGTEVAFTLPMDRVTVTASLDNAALGIHVAATTIAEPYELRVDAGTPDADPATCTYRLTADGGAYHLDTHGAPCNVTYRKVSPPGGYAVTATVVWKVHWTPSDNPDGPAAAPPMPDGESAAPPATVTVRESQSVVR
;
A
#
# COMPACT_ATOMS: atom_id res chain seq x y z
N MET A 1 -69.65 -53.67 -8.82
CA MET A 1 -70.34 -54.98 -8.82
C MET A 1 -69.33 -56.05 -9.26
N PRO A 2 -69.30 -57.26 -8.69
CA PRO A 2 -69.87 -57.69 -7.41
C PRO A 2 -68.91 -57.30 -6.25
N SER A 3 -68.13 -58.19 -5.61
CA SER A 3 -68.40 -58.83 -4.29
C SER A 3 -67.15 -58.63 -3.38
N LEU A 4 -67.15 -58.63 -2.03
CA LEU A 4 -67.72 -59.51 -0.98
C LEU A 4 -67.04 -60.90 -0.91
N VAL A 5 -66.11 -61.19 0.03
CA VAL A 5 -66.21 -61.35 1.51
C VAL A 5 -66.52 -62.78 1.99
N ARG A 6 -65.51 -63.48 2.53
CA ARG A 6 -65.45 -64.09 3.90
C ARG A 6 -64.07 -64.77 4.14
N LEU A 7 -63.39 -64.70 5.28
CA LEU A 7 -63.68 -64.93 6.73
C LEU A 7 -63.62 -66.41 7.18
N LEU A 8 -63.11 -66.64 8.40
CA LEU A 8 -63.11 -67.90 9.20
C LEU A 8 -61.99 -68.92 8.84
N ARG A 9 -61.36 -69.66 9.78
CA ARG A 9 -61.20 -69.52 11.26
C ARG A 9 -60.14 -70.52 11.80
N ARG A 10 -59.54 -70.18 12.94
CA ARG A 10 -59.03 -71.07 14.04
C ARG A 10 -57.84 -72.03 13.78
N SER A 11 -56.81 -71.77 14.58
CA SER A 11 -55.82 -72.69 15.20
C SER A 11 -56.46 -73.90 15.93
N PRO A 12 -55.70 -74.89 16.49
CA PRO A 12 -54.25 -74.85 16.79
C PRO A 12 -53.42 -76.11 16.44
N ALA A 13 -52.10 -75.95 16.44
CA ALA A 13 -51.13 -77.01 16.76
C ALA A 13 -49.84 -76.40 17.33
N THR A 14 -49.34 -76.92 18.44
CA THR A 14 -48.07 -76.50 19.04
C THR A 14 -46.95 -77.34 18.43
N LEU A 15 -45.92 -76.71 17.87
CA LEU A 15 -44.71 -77.40 17.40
C LEU A 15 -43.48 -76.56 17.76
N ALA A 16 -42.60 -77.13 18.58
CA ALA A 16 -41.36 -76.46 18.97
C ALA A 16 -40.31 -76.64 17.86
N VAL A 17 -39.80 -75.52 17.35
CA VAL A 17 -38.65 -75.47 16.43
C VAL A 17 -37.66 -74.47 16.99
N ALA A 18 -36.45 -74.92 17.29
CA ALA A 18 -35.34 -74.03 17.63
C ALA A 18 -34.81 -73.38 16.34
N ALA A 19 -34.88 -72.05 16.28
CA ALA A 19 -34.28 -71.27 15.20
C ALA A 19 -33.43 -70.15 15.82
N VAL A 20 -32.13 -70.16 15.54
CA VAL A 20 -31.22 -69.09 15.97
C VAL A 20 -31.41 -67.90 15.03
N ILE A 21 -31.97 -66.82 15.55
CA ILE A 21 -31.91 -65.49 14.93
C ILE A 21 -31.35 -64.55 16.00
N VAL A 22 -30.17 -63.99 15.74
CA VAL A 22 -29.57 -62.98 16.62
C VAL A 22 -30.42 -61.71 16.48
N GLY A 23 -31.04 -61.30 17.59
CA GLY A 23 -31.89 -60.11 17.61
C GLY A 23 -31.06 -58.84 17.41
N SER A 24 -31.40 -58.06 16.38
CA SER A 24 -30.84 -56.74 16.17
C SER A 24 -31.36 -55.76 17.22
N LEU A 25 -30.62 -55.62 18.32
CA LEU A 25 -30.75 -54.45 19.18
C LEU A 25 -29.98 -53.29 18.53
N ALA A 26 -30.69 -52.21 18.22
CA ALA A 26 -30.08 -50.98 17.76
C ALA A 26 -29.52 -50.23 18.98
N GLU A 27 -28.33 -50.63 19.42
CA GLU A 27 -27.52 -49.81 20.32
C GLU A 27 -27.04 -48.56 19.56
N PRO A 28 -27.01 -47.37 20.19
CA PRO A 28 -26.44 -46.20 19.56
C PRO A 28 -24.94 -46.41 19.38
N SER A 29 -24.50 -46.62 18.14
CA SER A 29 -23.09 -46.65 17.79
C SER A 29 -22.49 -45.27 18.11
N ARG A 30 -21.86 -45.16 19.28
CA ARG A 30 -20.94 -44.06 19.58
C ARG A 30 -19.87 -44.09 18.48
N ALA A 31 -19.91 -43.10 17.59
CA ALA A 31 -18.67 -42.68 16.97
C ALA A 31 -17.78 -42.17 18.11
N ASP A 32 -16.62 -42.80 18.29
CA ASP A 32 -15.59 -42.23 19.15
C ASP A 32 -15.11 -40.95 18.47
N ASN A 33 -15.61 -39.81 18.96
CA ASN A 33 -15.25 -38.47 18.51
C ASN A 33 -13.83 -38.12 18.98
N VAL A 34 -12.84 -38.89 18.50
CA VAL A 34 -11.45 -38.45 18.38
C VAL A 34 -11.46 -37.39 17.27
N PHE A 35 -11.85 -36.17 17.63
CA PHE A 35 -11.58 -35.01 16.81
C PHE A 35 -10.07 -34.98 16.53
N PRO A 36 -9.64 -34.76 15.28
CA PRO A 36 -8.25 -34.38 15.03
C PRO A 36 -7.90 -33.17 15.90
N GLU A 37 -6.70 -33.17 16.48
CA GLU A 37 -6.19 -31.97 17.14
C GLU A 37 -6.25 -30.79 16.15
N PRO A 38 -6.59 -29.56 16.59
CA PRO A 38 -6.57 -28.41 15.70
C PRO A 38 -5.17 -28.26 15.10
N VAL A 39 -5.05 -28.55 13.80
CA VAL A 39 -3.80 -28.38 13.07
C VAL A 39 -3.38 -26.93 13.25
N GLN A 40 -2.27 -26.70 13.96
CA GLN A 40 -1.74 -25.36 14.12
C GLN A 40 -1.51 -24.78 12.71
N PRO A 41 -1.97 -23.53 12.44
CA PRO A 41 -1.66 -22.90 11.17
C PRO A 41 -0.13 -22.88 11.00
N PRO A 42 0.42 -23.28 9.84
CA PRO A 42 1.86 -23.31 9.67
C PRO A 42 2.42 -21.90 9.81
N ASP A 43 3.55 -21.75 10.51
CA ASP A 43 4.19 -20.45 10.80
C ASP A 43 4.66 -19.69 9.54
N SER A 44 4.50 -20.28 8.35
CA SER A 44 4.40 -19.58 7.07
C SER A 44 3.53 -20.40 6.09
N PRO A 45 2.69 -19.75 5.25
CA PRO A 45 1.98 -20.45 4.19
C PRO A 45 2.96 -20.99 3.13
N PRO A 46 2.63 -22.09 2.42
CA PRO A 46 3.50 -22.63 1.38
C PRO A 46 3.58 -21.67 0.19
N SER A 47 4.77 -21.55 -0.42
CA SER A 47 5.12 -20.53 -1.43
C SER A 47 4.56 -20.81 -2.83
N ASN A 48 3.36 -21.37 -2.91
CA ASN A 48 2.61 -21.65 -4.14
C ASN A 48 1.16 -21.13 -4.10
N VAL A 49 0.78 -20.39 -3.06
CA VAL A 49 -0.39 -19.51 -3.09
C VAL A 49 0.01 -18.23 -3.82
N ILE A 50 -0.49 -18.03 -5.04
CA ILE A 50 -0.30 -16.77 -5.79
C ILE A 50 -1.27 -15.73 -5.19
N ALA A 51 -0.79 -15.02 -4.17
CA ALA A 51 -1.31 -13.70 -3.86
C ALA A 51 -0.83 -12.74 -4.95
N SER A 52 -1.71 -11.91 -5.49
CA SER A 52 -1.26 -10.73 -6.23
C SER A 52 -0.74 -9.75 -5.18
N GLU A 53 0.54 -9.40 -5.27
CA GLU A 53 1.19 -8.51 -4.32
C GLU A 53 2.03 -7.50 -5.12
N VAL A 54 1.59 -6.24 -5.17
CA VAL A 54 2.42 -5.15 -5.71
C VAL A 54 3.67 -5.04 -4.84
N HIS A 55 4.81 -5.44 -5.39
CA HIS A 55 6.09 -5.41 -4.69
C HIS A 55 6.71 -4.01 -4.78
N TYR A 56 7.35 -3.56 -3.68
CA TYR A 56 7.92 -2.22 -3.54
C TYR A 56 9.43 -2.26 -3.37
N LYS A 57 10.17 -1.74 -4.36
CA LYS A 57 11.63 -1.56 -4.31
C LYS A 57 11.94 -0.09 -4.00
N ARG A 58 12.41 0.19 -2.78
CA ARG A 58 12.65 1.54 -2.24
C ARG A 58 14.15 1.82 -2.14
N SER A 59 14.62 3.00 -2.59
CA SER A 59 16.00 3.44 -2.30
C SER A 59 16.18 3.93 -0.87
N TYR A 60 15.12 4.43 -0.23
CA TYR A 60 15.13 4.87 1.16
C TYR A 60 14.11 4.09 2.01
N ASN A 61 14.56 3.62 3.18
CA ASN A 61 13.77 2.81 4.12
C ASN A 61 13.85 3.36 5.56
N GLY A 62 14.31 4.60 5.74
CA GLY A 62 14.44 5.25 7.04
C GLY A 62 13.22 6.08 7.44
N ALA A 63 13.29 6.75 8.59
CA ALA A 63 12.24 7.66 9.06
C ALA A 63 12.20 8.95 8.21
N GLY A 64 11.01 9.54 8.06
CA GLY A 64 10.81 10.79 7.34
C GLY A 64 9.34 11.15 7.12
N SER A 65 9.08 12.16 6.28
CA SER A 65 7.72 12.50 5.85
C SER A 65 7.20 11.42 4.92
N LYS A 66 6.08 10.76 5.26
CA LYS A 66 5.37 9.93 4.28
C LYS A 66 4.76 10.85 3.22
N MET A 67 5.01 10.55 1.95
CA MET A 67 4.52 11.34 0.82
C MET A 67 2.99 11.24 0.73
N ALA A 68 2.33 12.38 0.60
CA ALA A 68 0.88 12.50 0.48
C ALA A 68 0.54 13.58 -0.56
N PRO A 69 -0.58 13.50 -1.30
CA PRO A 69 -1.02 14.59 -2.16
C PRO A 69 -1.42 15.79 -1.27
N PRO A 70 -0.97 17.04 -1.56
CA PRO A 70 -1.46 18.22 -0.85
C PRO A 70 -2.97 18.40 -1.05
N GLN A 71 -3.64 19.09 -0.11
CA GLN A 71 -5.08 19.27 -0.16
C GLN A 71 -5.52 20.01 -1.43
N GLY A 72 -6.32 19.35 -2.27
CA GLY A 72 -6.72 19.86 -3.60
C GLY A 72 -5.80 19.47 -4.76
N ALA A 73 -4.83 18.57 -4.55
CA ALA A 73 -4.01 18.01 -5.63
C ALA A 73 -4.86 17.39 -6.76
N ALA A 74 -4.42 17.61 -8.01
CA ALA A 74 -5.08 17.11 -9.21
C ALA A 74 -4.99 15.57 -9.42
N TRP A 75 -4.37 14.85 -8.48
CA TRP A 75 -4.24 13.40 -8.51
C TRP A 75 -4.48 12.79 -7.12
N ARG A 76 -5.17 11.65 -7.11
CA ARG A 76 -5.39 10.73 -5.99
C ARG A 76 -5.25 9.30 -6.55
N PRO A 77 -4.84 8.31 -5.73
CA PRO A 77 -4.93 6.92 -6.15
C PRO A 77 -6.40 6.54 -6.42
N PRO A 78 -6.67 5.63 -7.38
CA PRO A 78 -8.01 5.08 -7.59
C PRO A 78 -8.52 4.43 -6.29
N ALA A 79 -9.83 4.33 -6.13
CA ALA A 79 -10.42 3.63 -4.97
C ALA A 79 -10.22 2.11 -5.06
N CYS A 80 -10.12 1.61 -6.28
CA CYS A 80 -9.93 0.20 -6.63
C CYS A 80 -9.38 0.08 -8.05
N TRP A 81 -8.77 -1.07 -8.33
CA TRP A 81 -8.30 -1.50 -9.65
C TRP A 81 -8.41 -3.02 -9.74
N TYR A 82 -8.24 -3.57 -10.95
CA TYR A 82 -8.13 -5.02 -11.11
C TYR A 82 -6.66 -5.46 -11.15
N GLU A 83 -6.34 -6.57 -10.49
CA GLU A 83 -5.03 -7.26 -10.57
C GLU A 83 -5.14 -8.70 -11.12
N PRO A 84 -4.23 -9.15 -12.00
CA PRO A 84 -4.30 -10.45 -12.66
C PRO A 84 -3.82 -11.57 -11.74
N LYS A 85 -4.72 -12.47 -11.35
CA LYS A 85 -4.45 -13.42 -10.26
C LYS A 85 -4.42 -14.90 -10.68
N TYR A 86 -5.33 -15.33 -11.56
CA TYR A 86 -5.51 -16.75 -11.88
C TYR A 86 -5.74 -17.03 -13.38
N THR A 87 -5.26 -18.17 -13.85
CA THR A 87 -5.82 -18.89 -15.02
C THR A 87 -7.21 -19.46 -14.68
N GLY A 88 -7.96 -19.95 -15.67
CA GLY A 88 -9.28 -20.56 -15.44
C GLY A 88 -9.21 -21.78 -14.52
N GLU A 89 -8.21 -22.63 -14.70
CA GLU A 89 -7.94 -23.84 -13.91
C GLU A 89 -7.57 -23.49 -12.46
N GLN A 90 -6.74 -22.44 -12.27
CA GLN A 90 -6.39 -21.94 -10.94
C GLN A 90 -7.61 -21.33 -10.24
N PHE A 91 -8.50 -20.64 -10.97
CA PHE A 91 -9.69 -20.03 -10.37
C PHE A 91 -10.74 -21.07 -9.96
N GLU A 92 -10.97 -22.10 -10.80
CA GLU A 92 -11.76 -23.28 -10.40
C GLU A 92 -11.19 -23.91 -9.12
N SER A 93 -9.87 -24.15 -9.08
CA SER A 93 -9.21 -24.74 -7.91
C SER A 93 -9.33 -23.85 -6.66
N TYR A 94 -9.23 -22.54 -6.82
CA TYR A 94 -9.35 -21.56 -5.73
C TYR A 94 -10.77 -21.48 -5.17
N LEU A 95 -11.80 -21.39 -6.01
CA LEU A 95 -13.18 -21.34 -5.54
C LEU A 95 -13.59 -22.65 -4.88
N ASN A 96 -13.19 -23.79 -5.45
CA ASN A 96 -13.44 -25.11 -4.86
C ASN A 96 -12.71 -25.33 -3.53
N SER A 97 -11.48 -24.81 -3.35
CA SER A 97 -10.78 -24.94 -2.06
C SER A 97 -11.38 -24.09 -0.93
N HIS A 98 -12.19 -23.09 -1.28
CA HIS A 98 -12.90 -22.21 -0.32
C HIS A 98 -14.40 -22.54 -0.21
N TYR A 99 -14.88 -23.60 -0.89
CA TYR A 99 -16.22 -24.11 -0.72
C TYR A 99 -16.34 -24.89 0.60
N VAL A 100 -17.13 -24.36 1.55
CA VAL A 100 -17.36 -24.97 2.87
C VAL A 100 -18.79 -25.51 2.99
N SER A 101 -19.76 -24.82 2.40
CA SER A 101 -21.16 -25.24 2.30
C SER A 101 -21.82 -24.50 1.14
N SER A 102 -23.00 -24.98 0.71
CA SER A 102 -23.83 -24.34 -0.32
C SER A 102 -24.41 -22.97 0.08
N GLU A 103 -24.14 -22.50 1.30
CA GLU A 103 -24.62 -21.23 1.86
C GLU A 103 -23.50 -20.19 2.03
N ASN A 104 -22.25 -20.52 1.68
CA ASN A 104 -21.13 -19.58 1.76
C ASN A 104 -20.99 -18.75 0.45
N ALA A 105 -20.28 -17.62 0.52
CA ALA A 105 -20.11 -16.73 -0.64
C ALA A 105 -19.38 -17.39 -1.82
N PHE A 106 -18.53 -18.40 -1.55
CA PHE A 106 -17.84 -19.16 -2.59
C PHE A 106 -18.77 -20.12 -3.34
N ALA A 107 -19.90 -20.54 -2.75
CA ALA A 107 -20.92 -21.32 -3.46
C ALA A 107 -21.63 -20.50 -4.55
N ASP A 108 -21.98 -19.23 -4.28
CA ASP A 108 -22.54 -18.31 -5.29
C ASP A 108 -21.50 -18.00 -6.37
N MET A 109 -20.26 -17.68 -5.99
CA MET A 109 -19.18 -17.42 -6.95
C MET A 109 -18.86 -18.64 -7.82
N ALA A 110 -18.83 -19.86 -7.25
CA ALA A 110 -18.62 -21.09 -8.01
C ALA A 110 -19.77 -21.37 -9.01
N GLN A 111 -21.02 -21.13 -8.62
CA GLN A 111 -22.17 -21.25 -9.54
C GLN A 111 -22.14 -20.16 -10.64
N ARG A 112 -21.79 -18.93 -10.28
CA ARG A 112 -21.75 -17.77 -11.19
C ARG A 112 -20.65 -17.90 -12.23
N TYR A 113 -19.40 -18.12 -11.80
CA TYR A 113 -18.24 -18.16 -12.68
C TYR A 113 -18.01 -19.54 -13.31
N GLY A 114 -18.55 -20.61 -12.72
CA GLY A 114 -18.56 -21.96 -13.31
C GLY A 114 -19.55 -22.14 -14.45
N ALA A 115 -20.44 -21.18 -14.70
CA ALA A 115 -21.40 -21.23 -15.81
C ALA A 115 -20.73 -21.28 -17.20
N ASP A 116 -19.59 -20.60 -17.35
CA ASP A 116 -18.72 -20.62 -18.54
C ASP A 116 -17.46 -21.51 -18.32
N ASP A 117 -17.60 -22.55 -17.49
CA ASP A 117 -16.53 -23.50 -17.08
C ASP A 117 -15.24 -22.80 -16.60
N TYR A 118 -15.40 -21.69 -15.86
CA TYR A 118 -14.33 -20.83 -15.34
C TYR A 118 -13.36 -20.31 -16.41
N HIS A 119 -13.74 -20.30 -17.69
CA HIS A 119 -12.86 -20.04 -18.84
C HIS A 119 -11.61 -20.94 -18.93
N LYS A 120 -11.68 -22.18 -18.43
CA LYS A 120 -10.60 -23.17 -18.61
C LYS A 120 -10.26 -23.40 -20.09
N GLY A 121 -8.98 -23.60 -20.37
CA GLY A 121 -8.44 -23.76 -21.73
C GLY A 121 -8.60 -22.56 -22.66
N GLN A 122 -8.98 -21.38 -22.16
CA GLN A 122 -9.10 -20.14 -22.93
C GLN A 122 -7.92 -19.21 -22.65
N ASP A 123 -7.40 -18.55 -23.68
CA ASP A 123 -6.39 -17.50 -23.50
C ASP A 123 -6.99 -16.32 -22.72
N GLY A 124 -6.43 -16.00 -21.56
CA GLY A 124 -6.86 -14.91 -20.70
C GLY A 124 -6.51 -15.12 -19.23
N ALA A 125 -7.10 -14.31 -18.36
CA ALA A 125 -6.94 -14.42 -16.92
C ALA A 125 -8.18 -13.94 -16.15
N TRP A 126 -8.38 -14.49 -14.96
CA TRP A 126 -9.21 -13.92 -13.91
C TRP A 126 -8.41 -12.88 -13.12
N TRP A 127 -8.98 -11.70 -13.01
CA TRP A 127 -8.44 -10.58 -12.25
C TRP A 127 -9.32 -10.33 -11.03
N GLU A 128 -8.70 -10.06 -9.89
CA GLU A 128 -9.36 -9.73 -8.61
C GLU A 128 -9.49 -8.22 -8.46
N LEU A 129 -10.57 -7.76 -7.82
CA LEU A 129 -10.81 -6.34 -7.53
C LEU A 129 -10.14 -5.93 -6.21
N GLU A 130 -9.04 -5.19 -6.30
CA GLU A 130 -8.34 -4.64 -5.14
C GLU A 130 -9.03 -3.39 -4.59
N ILE A 131 -9.16 -3.29 -3.27
CA ILE A 131 -9.74 -2.14 -2.55
C ILE A 131 -8.87 -1.81 -1.31
N PRO A 132 -7.75 -1.05 -1.46
CA PRO A 132 -6.79 -0.82 -0.37
C PRO A 132 -7.33 0.06 0.76
N ASP A 133 -8.41 0.80 0.49
CA ASP A 133 -9.05 1.71 1.43
C ASP A 133 -10.55 1.38 1.49
N LEU A 134 -10.92 0.54 2.45
CA LEU A 134 -12.30 0.12 2.65
C LEU A 134 -13.25 1.28 3.00
N SER A 135 -12.74 2.44 3.44
CA SER A 135 -13.59 3.64 3.61
C SER A 135 -14.07 4.21 2.28
N ARG A 136 -13.38 3.87 1.17
CA ARG A 136 -13.72 4.23 -0.21
C ARG A 136 -14.39 3.10 -0.98
N ALA A 137 -14.70 1.95 -0.37
CA ALA A 137 -15.34 0.83 -1.05
C ALA A 137 -16.68 1.19 -1.74
N GLY A 138 -17.37 2.25 -1.27
CA GLY A 138 -18.55 2.80 -1.94
C GLY A 138 -18.28 3.45 -3.31
N GLU A 139 -17.05 3.92 -3.58
CA GLU A 139 -16.61 4.36 -4.92
C GLU A 139 -16.47 3.16 -5.90
N CYS A 140 -16.44 1.93 -5.38
CA CYS A 140 -16.25 0.67 -6.10
C CYS A 140 -17.53 -0.20 -6.17
N ALA A 141 -18.68 0.37 -5.77
CA ALA A 141 -19.94 -0.35 -5.75
C ALA A 141 -20.45 -0.71 -7.15
N GLY A 142 -20.90 -1.96 -7.34
CA GLY A 142 -21.36 -2.48 -8.63
C GLY A 142 -20.24 -3.04 -9.52
N LEU A 143 -19.04 -3.21 -8.98
CA LEU A 143 -17.97 -4.00 -9.56
C LEU A 143 -18.03 -5.44 -9.02
N GLU A 144 -17.69 -6.42 -9.85
CA GLU A 144 -17.56 -7.81 -9.41
C GLU A 144 -16.24 -8.01 -8.65
N PRO A 145 -16.16 -8.92 -7.67
CA PRO A 145 -14.90 -9.23 -6.98
C PRO A 145 -13.88 -9.90 -7.91
N TYR A 146 -14.35 -10.57 -8.96
CA TYR A 146 -13.52 -11.22 -9.98
C TYR A 146 -14.08 -10.96 -11.39
N ALA A 147 -13.21 -10.74 -12.36
CA ALA A 147 -13.57 -10.53 -13.76
C ALA A 147 -12.57 -11.20 -14.72
N TRP A 148 -13.08 -11.82 -15.79
CA TRP A 148 -12.27 -12.47 -16.83
C TRP A 148 -11.90 -11.47 -17.94
N PHE A 149 -10.61 -11.43 -18.31
CA PHE A 149 -10.10 -10.60 -19.39
C PHE A 149 -9.20 -11.41 -20.34
N PRO A 150 -9.56 -11.53 -21.64
CA PRO A 150 -8.69 -12.15 -22.65
C PRO A 150 -7.55 -11.19 -23.05
N PRO A 151 -6.41 -11.69 -23.59
CA PRO A 151 -5.15 -10.92 -23.67
C PRO A 151 -5.20 -9.61 -24.44
N ALA A 152 -6.12 -9.49 -25.40
CA ALA A 152 -6.29 -8.28 -26.23
C ALA A 152 -7.35 -7.29 -25.68
N ARG A 153 -7.94 -7.55 -24.51
CA ARG A 153 -9.03 -6.74 -23.94
C ARG A 153 -8.80 -6.45 -22.45
N HIS A 154 -8.07 -5.37 -22.20
CA HIS A 154 -8.04 -4.71 -20.90
C HIS A 154 -9.45 -4.31 -20.42
N PRO A 155 -9.66 -4.04 -19.12
CA PRO A 155 -10.97 -3.73 -18.57
C PRO A 155 -11.68 -2.52 -19.21
N ASP A 156 -13.03 -2.53 -19.13
CA ASP A 156 -13.87 -1.39 -19.53
C ASP A 156 -13.50 -0.16 -18.67
N PRO A 157 -13.35 1.07 -19.22
CA PRO A 157 -12.66 2.19 -18.55
C PRO A 157 -13.25 2.75 -17.24
N LYS A 158 -14.26 2.09 -16.65
CA LYS A 158 -14.79 2.35 -15.31
C LYS A 158 -13.90 1.80 -14.20
N VAL A 159 -13.04 0.82 -14.50
CA VAL A 159 -11.97 0.36 -13.62
C VAL A 159 -10.73 0.22 -14.47
N SER A 160 -9.62 0.85 -14.09
CA SER A 160 -8.34 0.54 -14.73
C SER A 160 -7.87 -0.82 -14.23
N ALA A 161 -7.32 -1.65 -15.13
CA ALA A 161 -6.31 -2.62 -14.71
C ALA A 161 -5.16 -1.89 -13.98
N ALA A 162 -4.35 -2.60 -13.19
CA ALA A 162 -3.13 -2.07 -12.59
C ALA A 162 -2.15 -1.54 -13.67
N ASP A 163 -2.34 -0.29 -14.07
CA ASP A 163 -1.58 0.38 -15.12
C ASP A 163 -0.33 1.07 -14.53
N PRO A 164 0.65 1.47 -15.36
CA PRO A 164 1.84 2.15 -14.86
C PRO A 164 1.53 3.44 -14.07
N ARG A 165 0.40 4.12 -14.32
CA ARG A 165 -0.01 5.29 -13.54
C ARG A 165 -0.55 4.92 -12.15
N THR A 166 -1.30 3.83 -12.05
CA THR A 166 -1.76 3.26 -10.76
C THR A 166 -0.57 2.79 -9.94
N LEU A 167 0.36 2.04 -10.55
CA LEU A 167 1.61 1.61 -9.90
C LEU A 167 2.46 2.80 -9.45
N ALA A 168 2.65 3.83 -10.29
CA ALA A 168 3.35 5.05 -9.89
C ALA A 168 2.65 5.75 -8.72
N GLY A 169 1.33 5.70 -8.68
CA GLY A 169 0.52 6.23 -7.59
C GLY A 169 0.66 5.47 -6.27
N LEU A 170 0.80 4.16 -6.34
CA LEU A 170 1.12 3.31 -5.20
C LEU A 170 2.54 3.58 -4.70
N ALA A 171 3.52 3.61 -5.60
CA ALA A 171 4.90 4.01 -5.30
C ALA A 171 4.99 5.41 -4.68
N TYR A 172 4.20 6.37 -5.17
CA TYR A 172 4.08 7.70 -4.59
C TYR A 172 3.55 7.63 -3.15
N ALA A 173 2.43 6.94 -2.92
CA ALA A 173 1.82 6.81 -1.61
C ALA A 173 2.66 5.97 -0.62
N ASP A 174 3.60 5.17 -1.11
CA ASP A 174 4.56 4.40 -0.32
C ASP A 174 5.87 5.16 -0.02
N THR A 175 6.19 6.20 -0.79
CA THR A 175 7.45 6.95 -0.64
C THR A 175 7.56 7.66 0.72
N VAL A 176 8.74 7.58 1.34
CA VAL A 176 9.12 8.35 2.53
C VAL A 176 10.29 9.27 2.18
N LEU A 177 10.12 10.56 2.46
CA LEU A 177 11.09 11.62 2.18
C LEU A 177 11.97 11.88 3.43
N PRO A 178 13.30 11.71 3.35
CA PRO A 178 14.19 11.91 4.49
C PRO A 178 14.21 13.39 4.91
N PRO A 179 14.20 13.70 6.23
CA PRO A 179 14.33 15.06 6.71
C PRO A 179 15.74 15.60 6.42
N PRO A 180 15.91 16.86 5.99
CA PRO A 180 17.23 17.45 5.74
C PRO A 180 18.05 17.51 7.02
N GLN A 181 19.25 16.93 7.01
CA GLN A 181 20.18 17.02 8.13
C GLN A 181 20.92 18.35 8.08
N VAL A 182 20.43 19.35 8.82
CA VAL A 182 20.99 20.71 8.82
C VAL A 182 21.86 21.02 10.04
N THR A 183 22.93 21.77 9.81
CA THR A 183 23.69 22.50 10.83
C THR A 183 23.49 24.00 10.65
N LEU A 184 23.44 24.74 11.76
CA LEU A 184 23.36 26.19 11.79
C LEU A 184 24.71 26.79 12.21
N ARG A 185 25.13 27.88 11.55
CA ARG A 185 26.30 28.67 11.94
C ARG A 185 25.88 30.13 12.16
N PRO A 186 26.11 30.73 13.34
CA PRO A 186 26.63 30.14 14.57
C PRO A 186 25.72 29.05 15.19
N PRO A 187 26.27 28.14 15.99
CA PRO A 187 25.53 27.01 16.55
C PRO A 187 24.61 27.42 17.70
N ARG A 188 23.31 27.59 17.40
CA ARG A 188 22.17 27.78 18.35
C ARG A 188 22.20 28.99 19.29
N THR A 189 23.34 29.66 19.49
CA THR A 189 23.43 30.94 20.22
C THR A 189 24.26 31.93 19.41
N GLN A 190 23.72 33.12 19.20
CA GLN A 190 24.35 34.17 18.40
C GLN A 190 24.04 35.58 18.91
N LEU A 191 24.71 36.58 18.34
CA LEU A 191 24.44 37.98 18.60
C LEU A 191 23.33 38.51 17.67
N VAL A 192 22.62 39.56 18.12
CA VAL A 192 21.74 40.36 17.26
C VAL A 192 22.53 40.92 16.06
N ASN A 193 21.89 40.97 14.89
CA ASN A 193 22.46 41.36 13.60
C ASN A 193 23.58 40.45 13.03
N LEU A 194 23.80 39.27 13.62
CA LEU A 194 24.60 38.21 12.99
C LEU A 194 23.68 37.32 12.14
N GLY A 195 24.05 37.08 10.88
CA GLY A 195 23.31 36.21 9.97
C GLY A 195 23.49 34.74 10.33
N THR A 196 22.40 33.97 10.25
CA THR A 196 22.42 32.51 10.44
C THR A 196 22.59 31.81 9.11
N GLU A 197 23.73 31.16 8.93
CA GLU A 197 24.02 30.29 7.80
C GLU A 197 23.53 28.87 8.07
N VAL A 198 23.24 28.13 7.00
CA VAL A 198 22.80 26.73 7.04
C VAL A 198 23.71 25.89 6.15
N ALA A 199 24.06 24.69 6.60
CA ALA A 199 24.76 23.70 5.78
C ALA A 199 24.18 22.31 6.00
N PHE A 200 24.19 21.47 4.96
CA PHE A 200 23.84 20.07 5.06
C PHE A 200 24.98 19.28 5.72
N THR A 201 24.67 18.55 6.80
CA THR A 201 25.63 17.70 7.54
C THR A 201 26.04 16.48 6.73
N LEU A 202 25.11 15.96 5.92
CA LEU A 202 25.29 14.92 4.91
C LEU A 202 24.53 15.38 3.66
N PRO A 203 25.01 15.10 2.44
CA PRO A 203 24.22 15.34 1.24
C PRO A 203 22.92 14.55 1.26
N MET A 204 21.94 15.00 0.48
CA MET A 204 20.69 14.30 0.27
C MET A 204 20.70 13.61 -1.10
N ASP A 205 20.19 12.40 -1.19
CA ASP A 205 19.99 11.68 -2.45
C ASP A 205 18.57 11.87 -2.98
N ARG A 206 18.35 11.59 -4.28
CA ARG A 206 16.99 11.41 -4.81
C ARG A 206 16.35 10.15 -4.21
N VAL A 207 15.07 10.23 -3.84
CA VAL A 207 14.31 9.06 -3.39
C VAL A 207 13.62 8.42 -4.59
N THR A 208 13.70 7.09 -4.71
CA THR A 208 13.01 6.32 -5.75
C THR A 208 12.25 5.18 -5.10
N VAL A 209 11.00 4.99 -5.51
CA VAL A 209 10.20 3.80 -5.20
C VAL A 209 9.67 3.23 -6.51
N THR A 210 9.99 1.98 -6.80
CA THR A 210 9.36 1.21 -7.87
C THR A 210 8.26 0.36 -7.26
N ALA A 211 7.05 0.50 -7.77
CA ALA A 211 5.97 -0.48 -7.57
C ALA A 211 5.92 -1.39 -8.80
N SER A 212 5.92 -2.70 -8.58
CA SER A 212 5.92 -3.71 -9.65
C SER A 212 4.93 -4.83 -9.37
N LEU A 213 4.19 -5.20 -10.40
CA LEU A 213 3.26 -6.32 -10.45
C LEU A 213 3.82 -7.35 -11.45
N ASP A 214 4.16 -8.53 -10.95
CA ASP A 214 4.71 -9.63 -11.74
C ASP A 214 3.78 -10.85 -11.58
N ASN A 215 3.28 -11.36 -12.70
CA ASN A 215 2.61 -12.65 -12.76
C ASN A 215 3.14 -13.42 -13.97
N ALA A 216 4.32 -14.03 -13.78
CA ALA A 216 4.99 -14.88 -14.76
C ALA A 216 4.12 -16.05 -15.29
N ALA A 217 3.10 -16.51 -14.56
CA ALA A 217 2.18 -17.54 -15.04
C ALA A 217 1.21 -17.02 -16.12
N LEU A 218 1.00 -15.70 -16.17
CA LEU A 218 0.20 -14.99 -17.15
C LEU A 218 1.05 -14.14 -18.13
N GLY A 219 2.38 -14.16 -17.98
CA GLY A 219 3.32 -13.35 -18.76
C GLY A 219 3.23 -11.84 -18.50
N ILE A 220 2.69 -11.44 -17.36
CA ILE A 220 2.43 -10.03 -17.03
C ILE A 220 3.58 -9.49 -16.19
N HIS A 221 4.27 -8.48 -16.72
CA HIS A 221 5.35 -7.76 -16.04
C HIS A 221 5.12 -6.27 -16.23
N VAL A 222 4.57 -5.59 -15.22
CA VAL A 222 4.32 -4.14 -15.23
C VAL A 222 4.92 -3.49 -14.01
N ALA A 223 5.61 -2.38 -14.21
CA ALA A 223 6.25 -1.61 -13.16
C ALA A 223 6.14 -0.12 -13.45
N ALA A 224 6.20 0.69 -12.39
CA ALA A 224 6.42 2.11 -12.52
C ALA A 224 7.23 2.63 -11.33
N THR A 225 8.10 3.59 -11.60
CA THR A 225 8.99 4.16 -10.59
C THR A 225 8.63 5.61 -10.37
N THR A 226 8.33 5.97 -9.12
CA THR A 226 8.20 7.37 -8.68
C THR A 226 9.54 7.84 -8.15
N ILE A 227 9.95 9.03 -8.58
CA ILE A 227 11.23 9.66 -8.28
C ILE A 227 10.94 11.03 -7.63
N ALA A 228 11.54 11.28 -6.47
CA ALA A 228 11.50 12.56 -5.77
C ALA A 228 12.92 13.15 -5.69
N GLU A 229 13.09 14.35 -6.22
CA GLU A 229 14.37 15.08 -6.26
C GLU A 229 14.37 16.30 -5.34
N PRO A 230 15.39 16.48 -4.46
CA PRO A 230 15.56 17.70 -3.66
C PRO A 230 15.65 18.94 -4.57
N TYR A 231 14.69 19.85 -4.45
CA TYR A 231 14.55 20.99 -5.36
C TYR A 231 14.97 22.32 -4.70
N GLU A 232 14.56 22.54 -3.45
CA GLU A 232 14.80 23.79 -2.75
C GLU A 232 14.78 23.57 -1.24
N LEU A 233 15.71 24.18 -0.50
CA LEU A 233 15.59 24.32 0.96
C LEU A 233 14.96 25.66 1.30
N ARG A 234 13.79 25.63 1.93
CA ARG A 234 13.17 26.79 2.60
C ARG A 234 13.59 26.82 4.06
N VAL A 235 14.15 27.94 4.51
CA VAL A 235 14.53 28.20 5.91
C VAL A 235 13.65 29.32 6.45
N ASP A 236 12.87 29.03 7.48
CA ASP A 236 12.05 30.01 8.19
C ASP A 236 12.65 30.33 9.56
N ALA A 237 12.80 31.60 9.87
CA ALA A 237 13.42 32.07 11.11
C ALA A 237 12.54 31.90 12.37
N GLY A 238 11.25 31.58 12.20
CA GLY A 238 10.28 31.44 13.28
C GLY A 238 9.84 32.75 13.92
N THR A 239 10.09 33.89 13.27
CA THR A 239 9.77 35.24 13.79
C THR A 239 9.75 36.31 12.70
N PRO A 240 8.86 37.33 12.79
CA PRO A 240 8.96 38.55 11.98
C PRO A 240 10.10 39.49 12.43
N ASP A 241 10.81 39.17 13.51
CA ASP A 241 12.00 39.92 13.97
C ASP A 241 13.28 39.56 13.20
N ALA A 242 13.20 38.70 12.19
CA ALA A 242 14.31 38.31 11.33
C ALA A 242 14.15 38.90 9.92
N ASP A 243 15.29 39.20 9.30
CA ASP A 243 15.38 39.88 8.02
C ASP A 243 16.42 39.17 7.12
N PRO A 244 15.99 38.50 6.04
CA PRO A 244 14.60 38.15 5.74
C PRO A 244 14.03 37.17 6.79
N ALA A 245 12.70 37.14 6.97
CA ALA A 245 12.04 36.20 7.89
C ALA A 245 12.04 34.76 7.36
N THR A 246 12.05 34.60 6.04
CA THR A 246 12.15 33.31 5.35
C THR A 246 13.14 33.45 4.19
N CYS A 247 13.96 32.43 3.95
CA CYS A 247 14.87 32.35 2.81
C CYS A 247 14.66 31.04 2.04
N THR A 248 14.96 31.03 0.75
CA THR A 248 14.97 29.82 -0.09
C THR A 248 16.29 29.64 -0.83
N TYR A 249 16.76 28.40 -0.90
CA TYR A 249 18.03 28.01 -1.52
C TYR A 249 17.78 26.95 -2.58
N ARG A 250 18.07 27.29 -3.84
CA ARG A 250 18.04 26.37 -4.97
C ARG A 250 18.99 25.19 -4.73
N LEU A 251 18.48 23.96 -4.81
CA LEU A 251 19.30 22.76 -4.77
C LEU A 251 19.63 22.31 -6.21
N THR A 252 20.82 21.74 -6.38
CA THR A 252 21.33 21.15 -7.63
C THR A 252 22.15 19.92 -7.30
N ALA A 253 22.01 18.85 -8.09
CA ALA A 253 22.82 17.65 -7.92
C ALA A 253 24.28 17.89 -8.38
N ASP A 254 25.23 17.39 -7.60
CA ASP A 254 26.61 17.13 -7.99
C ASP A 254 26.88 15.62 -7.80
N GLY A 255 27.37 14.94 -8.83
CA GLY A 255 27.50 13.47 -8.84
C GLY A 255 26.21 12.67 -8.62
N GLY A 256 25.03 13.32 -8.60
CA GLY A 256 23.73 12.73 -8.23
C GLY A 256 23.28 13.01 -6.79
N ALA A 257 24.16 13.60 -5.97
CA ALA A 257 23.92 13.98 -4.58
C ALA A 257 23.69 15.49 -4.45
N TYR A 258 22.86 15.90 -3.49
CA TYR A 258 22.44 17.29 -3.31
C TYR A 258 23.12 17.88 -2.07
N HIS A 259 24.02 18.84 -2.31
CA HIS A 259 24.80 19.52 -1.28
C HIS A 259 24.27 20.94 -1.02
N LEU A 260 24.47 21.45 0.19
CA LEU A 260 24.19 22.85 0.52
C LEU A 260 25.17 23.37 1.58
N ASP A 261 25.75 24.53 1.30
CA ASP A 261 26.39 25.40 2.29
C ASP A 261 26.04 26.85 1.91
N THR A 262 25.46 27.62 2.84
CA THR A 262 25.01 28.99 2.58
C THR A 262 26.01 30.04 3.07
N HIS A 263 27.30 29.72 3.18
CA HIS A 263 28.32 30.67 3.68
C HIS A 263 28.29 32.00 2.92
N GLY A 264 28.09 33.10 3.64
CA GLY A 264 28.01 34.44 3.05
C GLY A 264 26.84 34.68 2.07
N ALA A 265 25.87 33.76 1.96
CA ALA A 265 24.74 33.91 1.06
C ALA A 265 23.88 35.14 1.44
N PRO A 266 23.44 35.96 0.48
CA PRO A 266 22.81 37.27 0.74
C PRO A 266 21.41 37.19 1.38
N CYS A 267 20.88 35.97 1.53
CA CYS A 267 19.54 35.66 2.02
C CYS A 267 19.57 34.98 3.41
N ASN A 268 20.76 34.74 3.99
CA ASN A 268 20.92 34.20 5.34
C ASN A 268 20.13 35.03 6.38
N VAL A 269 19.20 34.38 7.09
CA VAL A 269 18.25 35.05 7.98
C VAL A 269 18.99 35.77 9.12
N THR A 270 18.73 37.07 9.29
CA THR A 270 19.45 37.90 10.26
C THR A 270 18.50 38.45 11.32
N TYR A 271 18.68 38.04 12.57
CA TYR A 271 17.80 38.43 13.68
C TYR A 271 18.07 39.85 14.16
N ARG A 272 17.03 40.69 14.16
CA ARG A 272 17.10 42.12 14.52
C ARG A 272 16.80 42.40 16.00
N LYS A 273 16.40 41.40 16.79
CA LYS A 273 16.08 41.52 18.23
C LYS A 273 16.61 40.34 19.05
N VAL A 274 16.69 40.55 20.38
CA VAL A 274 16.94 39.51 21.38
C VAL A 274 15.79 38.51 21.40
N SER A 275 16.10 37.21 21.45
CA SER A 275 15.08 36.17 21.43
C SER A 275 14.30 36.07 22.75
N PRO A 276 13.00 35.73 22.72
CA PRO A 276 12.22 35.48 23.94
C PRO A 276 12.77 34.28 24.75
N PRO A 277 12.31 34.07 26.00
CA PRO A 277 12.53 32.82 26.72
C PRO A 277 12.06 31.63 25.88
N GLY A 278 12.95 30.64 25.67
CA GLY A 278 12.72 29.53 24.74
C GLY A 278 13.31 29.72 23.33
N GLY A 279 13.81 30.91 23.01
CA GLY A 279 14.47 31.22 21.73
C GLY A 279 13.49 31.43 20.56
N TYR A 280 14.03 31.62 19.36
CA TYR A 280 13.27 31.55 18.11
C TYR A 280 13.34 30.13 17.53
N ALA A 281 12.26 29.64 16.94
CA ALA A 281 12.15 28.28 16.43
C ALA A 281 12.39 28.23 14.91
N VAL A 282 13.64 28.00 14.50
CA VAL A 282 13.99 27.86 13.08
C VAL A 282 13.44 26.57 12.52
N THR A 283 12.87 26.61 11.33
CA THR A 283 12.50 25.41 10.56
C THR A 283 13.25 25.40 9.22
N ALA A 284 13.57 24.20 8.75
CA ALA A 284 14.29 23.98 7.49
C ALA A 284 13.59 22.85 6.73
N THR A 285 12.94 23.19 5.62
CA THR A 285 12.07 22.30 4.85
C THR A 285 12.58 22.17 3.43
N VAL A 286 12.85 20.94 3.00
CA VAL A 286 13.14 20.65 1.59
C VAL A 286 11.83 20.42 0.85
N VAL A 287 11.66 21.16 -0.24
CA VAL A 287 10.67 20.90 -1.29
C VAL A 287 11.28 19.90 -2.27
N TRP A 288 10.49 18.90 -2.65
CA TRP A 288 10.87 17.83 -3.57
C TRP A 288 10.04 17.92 -4.85
N LYS A 289 10.67 17.89 -6.02
CA LYS A 289 9.96 17.68 -7.29
C LYS A 289 9.74 16.20 -7.51
N VAL A 290 8.54 15.84 -7.96
CA VAL A 290 8.17 14.45 -8.17
C VAL A 290 7.80 14.19 -9.61
N HIS A 291 8.46 13.20 -10.21
CA HIS A 291 8.11 12.65 -11.51
C HIS A 291 8.03 11.13 -11.43
N TRP A 292 7.59 10.47 -12.50
CA TRP A 292 7.51 9.02 -12.55
C TRP A 292 7.81 8.48 -13.94
N THR A 293 8.30 7.26 -14.02
CA THR A 293 8.56 6.51 -15.27
C THR A 293 7.61 5.31 -15.35
N PRO A 294 7.12 4.93 -16.53
CA PRO A 294 6.25 3.77 -16.72
C PRO A 294 7.06 2.47 -16.82
N SER A 295 8.05 2.31 -15.94
CA SER A 295 9.02 1.22 -15.92
C SER A 295 9.67 1.06 -14.55
N ASP A 296 10.43 -0.03 -14.35
CA ASP A 296 11.30 -0.24 -13.19
C ASP A 296 12.58 0.63 -13.22
N ASN A 297 12.92 1.20 -14.37
CA ASN A 297 14.03 2.12 -14.54
C ASN A 297 13.67 3.55 -14.08
N PRO A 298 14.31 4.11 -13.02
CA PRO A 298 14.10 5.50 -12.60
C PRO A 298 14.61 6.54 -13.61
N ASP A 299 15.59 6.17 -14.43
CA ASP A 299 16.25 7.03 -15.44
C ASP A 299 15.61 6.87 -16.84
N GLY A 300 14.40 6.30 -16.89
CA GLY A 300 13.57 6.21 -18.09
C GLY A 300 12.89 7.55 -18.46
N PRO A 301 12.19 7.61 -19.60
CA PRO A 301 11.41 8.79 -19.97
C PRO A 301 10.28 9.04 -18.97
N ALA A 302 10.20 10.27 -18.45
CA ALA A 302 9.15 10.66 -17.51
C ALA A 302 7.77 10.65 -18.20
N ALA A 303 6.78 10.06 -17.53
CA ALA A 303 5.38 10.03 -17.98
C ALA A 303 4.57 11.22 -17.44
N ALA A 304 3.39 11.44 -18.04
CA ALA A 304 2.53 12.59 -17.78
C ALA A 304 1.09 12.18 -17.40
N PRO A 305 0.39 12.98 -16.58
CA PRO A 305 0.89 14.12 -15.82
C PRO A 305 1.85 13.69 -14.69
N PRO A 306 2.71 14.59 -14.19
CA PRO A 306 3.53 14.32 -13.01
C PRO A 306 2.66 14.09 -11.77
N MET A 307 3.26 13.49 -10.73
CA MET A 307 2.65 13.44 -9.41
C MET A 307 2.85 14.79 -8.67
N PRO A 308 2.13 15.05 -7.57
CA PRO A 308 2.31 16.29 -6.81
C PRO A 308 3.70 16.40 -6.17
N ASP A 309 4.15 17.62 -5.91
CA ASP A 309 5.40 17.87 -5.18
C ASP A 309 5.26 17.52 -3.67
N GLY A 310 6.39 17.15 -3.04
CA GLY A 310 6.45 16.78 -1.62
C GLY A 310 7.26 17.75 -0.74
N GLU A 311 7.08 17.70 0.58
CA GLU A 311 7.90 18.45 1.56
C GLU A 311 8.42 17.54 2.69
N SER A 312 9.65 17.80 3.16
CA SER A 312 10.24 17.17 4.35
C SER A 312 10.98 18.19 5.21
N ALA A 313 10.65 18.27 6.49
CA ALA A 313 11.24 19.24 7.42
C ALA A 313 12.23 18.61 8.41
N ALA A 314 13.30 19.33 8.72
CA ALA A 314 14.14 19.06 9.88
C ALA A 314 13.34 19.29 11.19
N PRO A 315 13.68 18.60 12.30
CA PRO A 315 13.19 18.96 13.63
C PRO A 315 13.51 20.43 13.93
N PRO A 316 12.54 21.24 14.43
CA PRO A 316 12.77 22.67 14.67
C PRO A 316 13.97 22.95 15.57
N ALA A 317 14.80 23.91 15.16
CA ALA A 317 16.05 24.26 15.84
C ALA A 317 15.88 25.57 16.63
N THR A 318 16.02 25.50 17.95
CA THR A 318 16.03 26.69 18.81
C THR A 318 17.29 27.53 18.59
N VAL A 319 17.10 28.80 18.23
CA VAL A 319 18.15 29.82 18.16
C VAL A 319 17.93 30.86 19.26
N THR A 320 18.92 30.99 20.13
CA THR A 320 18.99 32.03 21.18
C THR A 320 19.76 33.23 20.64
N VAL A 321 19.15 34.41 20.62
CA VAL A 321 19.76 35.65 20.13
C VAL A 321 19.97 36.60 21.29
N ARG A 322 21.19 37.14 21.44
CA ARG A 322 21.61 37.99 22.57
C ARG A 322 22.19 39.32 22.08
N GLU A 323 22.06 40.37 22.88
CA GLU A 323 22.76 41.64 22.61
C GLU A 323 24.26 41.54 22.85
N SER A 324 25.03 42.34 22.11
CA SER A 324 26.46 42.52 22.31
C SER A 324 26.70 43.41 23.54
N GLN A 325 26.83 42.80 24.71
CA GLN A 325 27.09 43.49 25.98
C GLN A 325 28.54 44.00 26.06
N SER A 326 28.77 45.25 25.65
CA SER A 326 30.05 45.94 25.78
C SER A 326 30.30 46.36 27.24
N VAL A 327 31.11 45.60 27.97
CA VAL A 327 31.58 45.97 29.31
C VAL A 327 32.61 47.10 29.19
N VAL A 328 32.18 48.33 29.44
CA VAL A 328 33.09 49.46 29.68
C VAL A 328 33.71 49.29 31.07
N ARG A 329 35.02 49.49 31.18
CA ARG A 329 35.80 49.57 32.42
C ARG A 329 36.46 50.94 32.52
#